data_AF-A0ABC8CUD1-F1
#
_entry.id   AF-A0ABC8CUD1-F1
#
_cell.length_a   1.000
_cell.length_b   1.000
_cell.length_c   1.000
_cell.angle_alpha   90.00
_cell.angle_beta   90.00
_cell.angle_gamma   90.00
#
_symmetry.space_group_name_H-M   'P 1'
#
loop_
_entity.id
_entity.type
_entity.pdbx_description
1 polymer ?
#
loop_
_entity_poly.entity_id
_entity_poly.type
_entity_poly.pdbx_seq_one_letter_code
_entity_poly.pdbx_strand_id
1 'polypeptide(L)'
;MLLKVQQIFSNREIACILWILAIMIVGSLTKGGRKFYKDVLPIIFCRKFILFYIVFVCFLVGIINILHYIGFWNIYLLKDTIFWVIVVEIPIFIKALEKAKDQYFFKKLIRENIKWIVLISFIAGFWSFPLWIEILIIPIAIIGTALYYVADSDKKYIKVRKLLDNFQGLIGCYLIYFIIVNLVMEWRQLYDFQTIKVFILPIILIILNMPVVYGLAVYNQYEQIFILLKGRDEDKKRMKIEVIKFGRISLYRLSMLLDKGAYVWIESLNNKELEKNLFKFKKYLEGRIGDNYMKRAKFYYMSSIVIIVLSLLTLIYCNSEVDIKDILRLNFVLDMVRVKEIITQICCVGVVVGICMLILSKGLKQQKYEDLSKVKKIAISKFLLLLSYQNGILKDKDIKENDSDIIFNIIIRNAYLLAKESEVIRASYDNLLSRWELQSIDELYNASSSLLLTISNNREDFNDVDKEEFERIYKEKISTSPQSEKINVFLYDIKKNIEKYISCVQECSEELKKLLE
;
A
#
# COMPACT_ATOMS: atom_id res chain seq x y z
N MET A 1 30.19 -37.66 -0.68
CA MET A 1 29.89 -36.26 -0.30
C MET A 1 28.47 -35.87 -0.73
N LEU A 2 28.10 -36.04 -2.01
CA LEU A 2 26.76 -35.75 -2.54
C LEU A 2 25.61 -36.44 -1.78
N LEU A 3 25.77 -37.73 -1.43
CA LEU A 3 24.78 -38.50 -0.66
C LEU A 3 24.51 -37.95 0.75
N LYS A 4 25.50 -37.33 1.40
CA LYS A 4 25.32 -36.68 2.72
C LYS A 4 24.60 -35.33 2.60
N VAL A 5 24.78 -34.64 1.48
CA VAL A 5 24.09 -33.37 1.21
C VAL A 5 22.62 -33.62 0.86
N GLN A 6 22.33 -34.69 0.11
CA GLN A 6 20.96 -35.12 -0.25
C GLN A 6 20.11 -35.59 0.95
N GLN A 7 20.72 -35.87 2.11
CA GLN A 7 20.00 -36.16 3.35
C GLN A 7 19.44 -34.91 4.03
N ILE A 8 19.98 -33.73 3.72
CA ILE A 8 19.64 -32.45 4.38
C ILE A 8 18.88 -31.54 3.40
N PHE A 9 19.34 -31.48 2.15
CA PHE A 9 18.83 -30.60 1.10
C PHE A 9 18.12 -31.38 0.00
N SER A 10 17.03 -30.82 -0.51
CA SER A 10 16.33 -31.38 -1.67
C SER A 10 17.16 -31.23 -2.95
N ASN A 11 16.90 -32.06 -3.96
CA ASN A 11 17.59 -31.95 -5.25
C ASN A 11 17.45 -30.55 -5.87
N ARG A 12 16.31 -29.89 -5.65
CA ARG A 12 16.08 -28.51 -6.10
C ARG A 12 16.93 -27.50 -5.34
N GLU A 13 17.00 -27.61 -4.02
CA GLU A 13 17.83 -26.74 -3.18
C GLU A 13 19.31 -26.87 -3.59
N ILE A 14 19.77 -28.09 -3.82
CA ILE A 14 21.13 -28.36 -4.31
C ILE A 14 21.36 -27.70 -5.68
N ALA A 15 20.41 -27.84 -6.62
CA ALA A 15 20.51 -27.21 -7.94
C ALA A 15 20.55 -25.67 -7.85
N CYS A 16 19.70 -25.05 -7.01
CA CYS A 16 19.70 -23.62 -6.76
C CYS A 16 21.03 -23.13 -6.17
N ILE A 17 21.57 -23.84 -5.16
CA ILE A 17 22.86 -23.50 -4.55
C ILE A 17 23.99 -23.58 -5.60
N LEU A 18 24.01 -24.63 -6.42
CA LEU A 18 25.01 -24.79 -7.49
C LEU A 18 24.96 -23.63 -8.48
N TRP A 19 23.78 -23.21 -8.92
CA TRP A 19 23.63 -22.09 -9.85
C TRP A 19 23.97 -20.73 -9.22
N ILE A 20 23.60 -20.50 -7.96
CA ILE A 20 23.99 -19.30 -7.22
C ILE A 20 25.52 -19.20 -7.12
N LEU A 21 26.20 -20.31 -6.79
CA LEU A 21 27.66 -20.37 -6.75
C LEU A 21 28.27 -20.14 -8.14
N ALA A 22 27.72 -20.76 -9.19
CA ALA A 22 28.19 -20.56 -10.55
C ALA A 22 28.07 -19.08 -10.99
N ILE A 23 26.93 -18.43 -10.71
CA ILE A 23 26.71 -17.01 -11.01
C ILE A 23 27.68 -16.13 -10.21
N MET A 24 27.92 -16.43 -8.94
CA MET A 24 28.89 -15.69 -8.13
C MET A 24 30.32 -15.82 -8.70
N ILE A 25 30.74 -17.03 -9.08
CA ILE A 25 32.07 -17.28 -9.65
C ILE A 25 32.20 -16.55 -11.00
N VAL A 26 31.24 -16.73 -11.92
CA VAL A 26 31.26 -16.07 -13.23
C VAL A 26 31.21 -14.54 -13.08
N GLY A 27 30.37 -14.03 -12.19
CA GLY A 27 30.31 -12.61 -11.83
C GLY A 27 31.66 -12.08 -11.34
N SER A 28 32.39 -12.86 -10.55
CA SER A 28 33.71 -12.51 -10.03
C SER A 28 34.81 -12.50 -11.09
N LEU A 29 34.65 -13.27 -12.17
CA LEU A 29 35.60 -13.32 -13.28
C LEU A 29 35.37 -12.18 -14.28
N THR A 30 34.11 -11.77 -14.49
CA THR A 30 33.77 -10.68 -15.43
C THR A 30 34.15 -9.29 -14.88
N LYS A 31 34.52 -8.36 -15.79
CA LYS A 31 34.80 -6.97 -15.39
C LYS A 31 33.55 -6.26 -14.85
N GLY A 32 32.39 -6.52 -15.45
CA GLY A 32 31.09 -5.97 -15.03
C GLY A 32 30.65 -6.46 -13.65
N GLY A 33 30.72 -7.78 -13.40
CA GLY A 33 30.35 -8.35 -12.10
C GLY A 33 31.29 -7.91 -10.97
N ARG A 34 32.60 -7.83 -11.22
CA ARG A 34 33.56 -7.25 -10.25
C ARG A 34 33.25 -5.81 -9.90
N LYS A 35 32.88 -4.98 -10.88
CA LYS A 35 32.48 -3.58 -10.63
C LYS A 35 31.18 -3.53 -9.81
N PHE A 36 30.18 -4.34 -10.19
CA PHE A 36 28.93 -4.46 -9.44
C PHE A 36 29.16 -4.86 -7.97
N TYR A 37 30.00 -5.88 -7.71
CA TYR A 37 30.31 -6.27 -6.33
C TYR A 37 31.03 -5.17 -5.56
N LYS A 38 31.98 -4.46 -6.18
CA LYS A 38 32.67 -3.33 -5.55
C LYS A 38 31.76 -2.16 -5.24
N ASP A 39 30.78 -1.89 -6.09
CA ASP A 39 29.86 -0.75 -5.92
C ASP A 39 28.72 -1.09 -4.94
N VAL A 40 28.22 -2.33 -4.96
CA VAL A 40 27.02 -2.74 -4.21
C VAL A 40 27.33 -3.28 -2.81
N LEU A 41 28.41 -4.06 -2.62
CA LEU A 41 28.73 -4.63 -1.31
C LEU A 41 28.94 -3.56 -0.22
N PRO A 42 29.66 -2.45 -0.46
CA PRO A 42 29.82 -1.41 0.55
C PRO A 42 28.50 -0.73 0.93
N ILE A 43 27.56 -0.61 -0.03
CA ILE A 43 26.24 -0.01 0.19
C ILE A 43 25.38 -0.91 1.09
N ILE A 44 25.37 -2.22 0.82
CA ILE A 44 24.63 -3.20 1.61
C ILE A 44 25.20 -3.33 3.03
N PHE A 45 26.52 -3.27 3.18
CA PHE A 45 27.22 -3.39 4.47
C PHE A 45 27.56 -2.03 5.13
N CYS A 46 26.88 -0.95 4.73
CA CYS A 46 27.03 0.35 5.38
C CYS A 46 26.71 0.27 6.89
N ARG A 47 27.44 1.02 7.72
CA ARG A 47 27.32 1.01 9.20
C ARG A 47 25.88 1.20 9.71
N LYS A 48 25.05 1.95 8.97
CA LYS A 48 23.62 2.15 9.28
C LYS A 48 22.78 0.88 9.05
N PHE A 49 23.06 0.11 8.00
CA PHE A 49 22.38 -1.16 7.73
C PHE A 49 22.86 -2.28 8.65
N ILE A 50 24.12 -2.26 9.11
CA ILE A 50 24.62 -3.22 10.11
C ILE A 50 23.78 -3.18 11.39
N LEU A 51 23.49 -1.98 11.91
CA LEU A 51 22.65 -1.84 13.10
C LEU A 51 21.23 -2.42 12.87
N PHE A 52 20.65 -2.16 11.70
CA PHE A 52 19.37 -2.74 11.32
C PHE A 52 19.42 -4.27 11.27
N TYR A 53 20.44 -4.86 10.64
CA TYR A 53 20.60 -6.32 10.59
C TYR A 53 20.76 -6.94 11.97
N ILE A 54 21.47 -6.28 12.89
CA ILE A 54 21.59 -6.74 14.28
C ILE A 54 20.21 -6.75 14.94
N VAL A 55 19.44 -5.65 14.85
CA VAL A 55 18.09 -5.57 15.42
C VAL A 55 17.18 -6.63 14.83
N PHE A 56 17.21 -6.81 13.51
CA PHE A 56 16.44 -7.84 12.81
C PHE A 56 16.81 -9.25 13.29
N VAL A 57 18.11 -9.60 13.33
CA VAL A 57 18.57 -10.93 13.76
C VAL A 57 18.21 -11.18 15.22
N CYS A 58 18.40 -10.21 16.11
CA CYS A 58 17.98 -10.33 17.51
C CYS A 58 16.47 -10.57 17.65
N PHE A 59 15.66 -9.83 16.87
CA PHE A 59 14.22 -9.99 16.88
C PHE A 59 13.78 -11.35 16.30
N LEU A 60 14.41 -11.78 15.21
CA LEU A 60 14.15 -13.08 14.58
C LEU A 60 14.50 -14.24 15.52
N VAL A 61 15.64 -14.17 16.22
CA VAL A 61 16.01 -15.14 17.25
C VAL A 61 14.98 -15.14 18.38
N GLY A 62 14.49 -13.97 18.80
CA GLY A 62 13.40 -13.85 19.76
C GLY A 62 12.13 -14.56 19.29
N ILE A 63 11.71 -14.34 18.04
CA ILE A 63 10.56 -15.03 17.43
C ILE A 63 10.78 -16.54 17.40
N ILE A 64 11.94 -17.00 16.92
CA ILE A 64 12.26 -18.43 16.83
C ILE A 64 12.21 -19.07 18.22
N ASN A 65 12.76 -18.42 19.25
CA ASN A 65 12.71 -18.90 20.63
C ASN A 65 11.27 -18.97 21.16
N ILE A 66 10.43 -17.98 20.86
CA ILE A 66 9.01 -18.01 21.22
C ILE A 66 8.29 -19.17 20.53
N LEU A 67 8.52 -19.36 19.22
CA LEU A 67 7.93 -20.47 18.47
C LEU A 67 8.46 -21.83 18.95
N HIS A 68 9.72 -21.90 19.38
CA HIS A 68 10.33 -23.10 19.94
C HIS A 68 9.69 -23.45 21.29
N TYR A 69 9.54 -22.45 22.16
CA TYR A 69 8.88 -22.60 23.45
C TYR A 69 7.42 -23.08 23.33
N ILE A 70 6.68 -22.59 22.33
CA ILE A 70 5.30 -23.01 22.04
C ILE A 70 5.24 -24.43 21.39
N GLY A 71 6.39 -25.05 21.11
CA GLY A 71 6.47 -26.37 20.47
C GLY A 71 6.19 -26.36 18.97
N PHE A 72 6.07 -25.18 18.35
CA PHE A 72 5.89 -25.03 16.92
C PHE A 72 7.22 -25.24 16.18
N TRP A 73 8.27 -24.50 16.56
CA TRP A 73 9.56 -24.54 15.87
C TRP A 73 10.52 -25.56 16.47
N ASN A 74 11.22 -26.30 15.61
CA ASN A 74 12.27 -27.25 15.98
C ASN A 74 13.47 -27.09 15.04
N ILE A 75 14.59 -27.75 15.37
CA ILE A 75 15.83 -27.62 14.58
C ILE A 75 15.66 -28.06 13.12
N TYR A 76 14.70 -28.93 12.82
CA TYR A 76 14.40 -29.37 11.45
C TYR A 76 13.90 -28.23 10.56
N LEU A 77 13.25 -27.20 11.15
CA LEU A 77 12.76 -26.01 10.44
C LEU A 77 13.80 -24.91 10.26
N LEU A 78 15.04 -25.10 10.74
CA LEU A 78 16.10 -24.10 10.65
C LEU A 78 16.43 -23.77 9.20
N LYS A 79 16.52 -24.78 8.33
CA LYS A 79 16.80 -24.58 6.90
C LYS A 79 15.72 -23.76 6.22
N ASP A 80 14.45 -24.05 6.52
CA ASP A 80 13.29 -23.34 5.95
C ASP A 80 13.25 -21.89 6.42
N THR A 81 13.64 -21.66 7.68
CA THR A 81 13.74 -20.31 8.26
C THR A 81 14.84 -19.49 7.57
N ILE A 82 16.02 -20.06 7.34
CA ILE A 82 17.12 -19.40 6.60
C ILE A 82 16.69 -19.09 5.17
N PHE A 83 16.08 -20.07 4.50
CA PHE A 83 15.57 -19.89 3.14
C PHE A 83 14.53 -18.77 3.07
N TRP A 84 13.59 -18.74 4.03
CA TRP A 84 12.58 -17.70 4.14
C TRP A 84 13.19 -16.30 4.30
N VAL A 85 14.21 -16.14 5.15
CA VAL A 85 14.89 -14.83 5.32
C VAL A 85 15.46 -14.34 3.99
N ILE A 86 16.13 -15.21 3.24
CA ILE A 86 16.80 -14.82 1.99
C ILE A 86 15.79 -14.52 0.88
N VAL A 87 14.81 -15.41 0.70
CA VAL A 87 13.93 -15.40 -0.47
C VAL A 87 12.70 -14.51 -0.27
N VAL A 88 12.25 -14.35 0.98
CA VAL A 88 11.02 -13.62 1.29
C VAL A 88 11.33 -12.32 2.02
N GLU A 89 12.06 -12.38 3.13
CA GLU A 89 12.22 -11.21 4.01
C GLU A 89 13.08 -10.11 3.38
N ILE A 90 14.19 -10.46 2.72
CA ILE A 90 15.04 -9.47 2.04
C ILE A 90 14.26 -8.68 0.96
N PRO A 91 13.53 -9.32 0.02
CA PRO A 91 12.67 -8.58 -0.91
C PRO A 91 11.60 -7.72 -0.24
N ILE A 92 11.06 -8.16 0.90
CA ILE A 92 10.10 -7.36 1.68
C ILE A 92 10.76 -6.11 2.24
N PHE A 93 11.99 -6.21 2.78
CA PHE A 93 12.74 -5.03 3.22
C PHE A 93 13.02 -4.04 2.09
N ILE A 94 13.45 -4.52 0.93
CA ILE A 94 13.68 -3.65 -0.24
C ILE A 94 12.38 -2.93 -0.63
N LYS A 95 11.27 -3.67 -0.76
CA LYS A 95 9.96 -3.07 -1.06
C LYS A 95 9.53 -2.06 0.00
N ALA A 96 9.80 -2.33 1.28
CA ALA A 96 9.45 -1.43 2.37
C ALA A 96 10.29 -0.15 2.34
N LEU A 97 11.58 -0.23 2.02
CA LEU A 97 12.46 0.93 1.86
C LEU A 97 12.03 1.82 0.68
N GLU A 98 11.57 1.23 -0.42
CA GLU A 98 11.20 1.99 -1.62
C GLU A 98 9.77 2.56 -1.58
N LYS A 99 8.80 1.78 -1.10
CA LYS A 99 7.37 2.03 -1.38
C LYS A 99 6.48 2.18 -0.15
N ALA A 100 7.01 2.02 1.06
CA ALA A 100 6.18 2.11 2.27
C ALA A 100 5.76 3.57 2.53
N LYS A 101 4.48 3.88 2.24
CA LYS A 101 3.88 5.19 2.47
C LYS A 101 2.71 5.20 3.45
N ASP A 102 2.04 4.06 3.63
CA ASP A 102 0.86 3.95 4.49
C ASP A 102 0.58 2.51 4.95
N GLN A 103 -0.50 2.31 5.70
CA GLN A 103 -0.93 0.99 6.18
C GLN A 103 -1.51 0.11 5.06
N TYR A 104 -1.97 0.70 3.96
CA TYR A 104 -2.47 -0.05 2.82
C TYR A 104 -1.33 -0.83 2.14
N PHE A 105 -0.15 -0.23 2.05
CA PHE A 105 1.06 -0.90 1.57
C PHE A 105 1.32 -2.23 2.28
N PHE A 106 1.32 -2.25 3.62
CA PHE A 106 1.59 -3.48 4.38
C PHE A 106 0.48 -4.52 4.21
N LYS A 107 -0.79 -4.11 4.16
CA LYS A 107 -1.91 -5.02 3.92
C LYS A 107 -1.84 -5.65 2.52
N LYS A 108 -1.47 -4.85 1.52
CA LYS A 108 -1.24 -5.31 0.14
C LYS A 108 -0.06 -6.28 0.09
N LEU A 109 1.05 -5.93 0.77
CA LEU A 109 2.26 -6.74 0.84
C LEU A 109 1.98 -8.13 1.44
N ILE A 110 1.22 -8.23 2.54
CA ILE A 110 0.84 -9.53 3.12
C ILE A 110 -0.01 -10.33 2.12
N ARG A 111 -1.03 -9.70 1.54
CA ARG A 111 -1.96 -10.36 0.61
C ARG A 111 -1.26 -10.92 -0.62
N GLU A 112 -0.33 -10.15 -1.20
CA GLU A 112 0.38 -10.52 -2.41
C GLU A 112 1.43 -11.59 -2.14
N ASN A 113 2.16 -11.51 -1.03
CA ASN A 113 3.21 -12.48 -0.74
C ASN A 113 2.66 -13.82 -0.20
N ILE A 114 1.55 -13.85 0.56
CA ILE A 114 0.98 -15.12 1.07
C ILE A 114 0.65 -16.08 -0.08
N LYS A 115 0.01 -15.61 -1.15
CA LYS A 115 -0.36 -16.46 -2.29
C LYS A 115 0.87 -17.10 -2.95
N TRP A 116 1.89 -16.29 -3.22
CA TRP A 116 3.12 -16.75 -3.86
C TRP A 116 3.95 -17.65 -2.96
N ILE A 117 4.00 -17.38 -1.66
CA ILE A 117 4.76 -18.17 -0.69
C ILE A 117 4.14 -19.53 -0.48
N VAL A 118 2.81 -19.59 -0.37
CA VAL A 118 2.07 -20.85 -0.32
C VAL A 118 2.35 -21.68 -1.56
N LEU A 119 2.28 -21.07 -2.75
CA LEU A 119 2.55 -21.76 -4.01
C LEU A 119 4.01 -22.25 -4.11
N ILE A 120 4.98 -21.38 -3.81
CA ILE A 120 6.41 -21.69 -3.92
C ILE A 120 6.82 -22.72 -2.87
N SER A 121 6.38 -22.59 -1.61
CA SER A 121 6.74 -23.54 -0.55
C SER A 121 6.13 -24.92 -0.81
N PHE A 122 4.92 -24.96 -1.38
CA PHE A 122 4.27 -26.20 -1.78
C PHE A 122 4.98 -26.89 -2.95
N ILE A 123 5.40 -26.13 -3.97
CA ILE A 123 6.13 -26.68 -5.11
C ILE A 123 7.55 -27.07 -4.71
N ALA A 124 8.27 -26.21 -3.96
CA ALA A 124 9.67 -26.36 -3.55
C ALA A 124 9.91 -27.44 -2.50
N GLY A 125 8.99 -27.64 -1.57
CA GLY A 125 9.20 -28.51 -0.40
C GLY A 125 8.91 -29.99 -0.64
N PHE A 126 8.02 -30.34 -1.58
CA PHE A 126 7.46 -31.69 -1.64
C PHE A 126 7.99 -32.55 -2.78
N TRP A 127 7.96 -32.03 -4.01
CA TRP A 127 8.28 -32.84 -5.17
C TRP A 127 9.42 -32.21 -5.94
N SER A 128 10.61 -32.78 -5.72
CA SER A 128 11.82 -32.45 -6.47
C SER A 128 12.00 -33.43 -7.60
N PHE A 129 12.39 -32.94 -8.78
CA PHE A 129 12.86 -33.81 -9.85
C PHE A 129 14.22 -34.42 -9.47
N PRO A 130 14.67 -35.48 -10.18
CA PRO A 130 16.06 -35.92 -10.15
C PRO A 130 17.02 -34.73 -10.32
N LEU A 131 18.13 -34.73 -9.56
CA LEU A 131 19.07 -33.61 -9.50
C LEU A 131 19.51 -33.07 -10.86
N TRP A 132 19.78 -33.96 -11.82
CA TRP A 132 20.21 -33.57 -13.16
C TRP A 132 19.12 -32.80 -13.93
N ILE A 133 17.83 -33.12 -13.70
CA ILE A 133 16.69 -32.41 -14.28
C ILE A 133 16.55 -31.02 -13.63
N GLU A 134 16.64 -30.93 -12.29
CA GLU A 134 16.58 -29.64 -11.58
C GLU A 134 17.70 -28.68 -12.02
N ILE A 135 18.91 -29.19 -12.23
CA ILE A 135 20.04 -28.39 -12.74
C ILE A 135 19.77 -27.87 -14.16
N LEU A 136 19.08 -28.63 -15.01
CA LEU A 136 18.74 -28.24 -16.37
C LEU A 136 17.57 -27.25 -16.44
N ILE A 137 16.56 -27.40 -15.58
CA ILE A 137 15.36 -26.56 -15.57
C ILE A 137 15.69 -25.11 -15.24
N ILE A 138 16.57 -24.85 -14.26
CA ILE A 138 16.93 -23.49 -13.82
C ILE A 138 17.45 -22.60 -14.96
N PRO A 139 18.49 -22.98 -15.73
CA PRO A 139 18.99 -22.16 -16.83
C PRO A 139 17.98 -22.05 -17.98
N ILE A 140 17.20 -23.10 -18.27
CA ILE A 140 16.12 -23.03 -19.26
C ILE A 140 15.08 -21.99 -18.84
N ALA A 141 14.71 -21.95 -17.56
CA ALA A 141 13.78 -20.95 -17.02
C ALA A 141 14.37 -19.53 -17.08
N ILE A 142 15.64 -19.34 -16.72
CA ILE A 142 16.32 -18.03 -16.80
C ILE A 142 16.40 -17.54 -18.25
N ILE A 143 16.82 -18.40 -19.18
CA ILE A 143 16.92 -18.04 -20.60
C ILE A 143 15.52 -17.79 -21.18
N GLY A 144 14.55 -18.64 -20.84
CA GLY A 144 13.16 -18.51 -21.29
C GLY A 144 12.51 -17.20 -20.82
N THR A 145 12.73 -16.81 -19.55
CA THR A 145 12.23 -15.55 -19.01
C THR A 145 12.94 -14.33 -19.60
N ALA A 146 14.25 -14.40 -19.83
CA ALA A 146 14.99 -13.33 -20.50
C ALA A 146 14.51 -13.14 -21.95
N LEU A 147 14.35 -14.24 -22.70
CA LEU A 147 13.78 -14.22 -24.06
C LEU A 147 12.35 -13.66 -24.08
N TYR A 148 11.54 -14.03 -23.09
CA TYR A 148 10.19 -13.50 -22.94
C TYR A 148 10.19 -11.98 -22.78
N TYR A 149 11.03 -11.46 -21.89
CA TYR A 149 11.13 -10.02 -21.63
C TYR A 149 11.59 -9.24 -22.87
N VAL A 150 12.56 -9.78 -23.61
CA VAL A 150 13.02 -9.19 -24.88
C VAL A 150 11.91 -9.22 -25.93
N ALA A 151 11.18 -10.33 -26.03
CA ALA A 151 10.08 -10.48 -26.98
C ALA A 151 8.86 -9.61 -26.64
N ASP A 152 8.66 -9.28 -25.36
CA ASP A 152 7.59 -8.40 -24.87
C ASP A 152 7.89 -6.92 -25.12
N SER A 153 9.17 -6.55 -25.15
CA SER A 153 9.62 -5.16 -25.27
C SER A 153 9.36 -4.55 -26.64
N ASP A 154 9.25 -5.36 -27.70
CA ASP A 154 9.06 -4.87 -29.08
C ASP A 154 7.95 -5.65 -29.82
N LYS A 155 7.04 -4.90 -30.43
CA LYS A 155 5.92 -5.44 -31.23
C LYS A 155 6.40 -6.34 -32.37
N LYS A 156 7.64 -6.19 -32.85
CA LYS A 156 8.24 -7.06 -33.87
C LYS A 156 8.28 -8.55 -33.48
N TYR A 157 8.37 -8.85 -32.18
CA TYR A 157 8.53 -10.23 -31.68
C TYR A 157 7.26 -10.86 -31.10
N ILE A 158 6.07 -10.29 -31.41
CA ILE A 158 4.77 -10.80 -30.94
C ILE A 158 4.56 -12.31 -31.21
N LYS A 159 5.05 -12.82 -32.35
CA LYS A 159 4.95 -14.27 -32.66
C LYS A 159 5.79 -15.12 -31.71
N VAL A 160 7.00 -14.67 -31.38
CA VAL A 160 7.89 -15.34 -30.42
C VAL A 160 7.30 -15.27 -29.02
N ARG A 161 6.76 -14.10 -28.64
CA ARG A 161 6.04 -13.94 -27.36
C ARG A 161 4.89 -14.93 -27.22
N LYS A 162 4.02 -15.06 -28.23
CA LYS A 162 2.91 -16.03 -28.22
C LYS A 162 3.38 -17.49 -28.12
N LEU A 163 4.49 -17.85 -28.77
CA LEU A 163 5.08 -19.19 -28.64
C LEU A 163 5.60 -19.43 -27.21
N LEU A 164 6.26 -18.44 -26.62
CA LEU A 164 6.73 -18.50 -25.24
C LEU A 164 5.57 -18.56 -24.24
N ASP A 165 4.50 -17.80 -24.45
CA ASP A 165 3.28 -17.86 -23.62
C ASP A 165 2.67 -19.27 -23.66
N ASN A 166 2.54 -19.88 -24.84
CA ASN A 166 2.03 -21.24 -24.99
C ASN A 166 2.95 -22.28 -24.33
N PHE A 167 4.27 -22.14 -24.51
CA PHE A 167 5.25 -23.05 -23.91
C PHE A 167 5.26 -22.95 -22.37
N GLN A 168 5.23 -21.73 -21.82
CA GLN A 168 5.10 -21.50 -20.38
C GLN A 168 3.77 -22.03 -19.84
N GLY A 169 2.67 -21.86 -20.59
CA GLY A 169 1.38 -22.42 -20.27
C GLY A 169 1.42 -23.96 -20.18
N LEU A 170 2.08 -24.63 -21.14
CA LEU A 170 2.26 -26.08 -21.12
C LEU A 170 3.11 -26.55 -19.93
N ILE A 171 4.21 -25.85 -19.62
CA ILE A 171 5.01 -26.13 -18.42
C ILE A 171 4.17 -25.98 -17.16
N GLY A 172 3.39 -24.89 -17.06
CA GLY A 172 2.49 -24.65 -15.93
C GLY A 172 1.45 -25.76 -15.77
N CYS A 173 0.80 -26.18 -16.86
CA CYS A 173 -0.14 -27.30 -16.86
C CYS A 173 0.52 -28.62 -16.46
N TYR A 174 1.73 -28.91 -16.95
CA TYR A 174 2.48 -30.10 -16.55
C TYR A 174 2.83 -30.09 -15.06
N LEU A 175 3.27 -28.95 -14.52
CA LEU A 175 3.54 -28.81 -13.08
C LEU A 175 2.27 -29.03 -12.25
N ILE A 176 1.14 -28.46 -12.66
CA ILE A 176 -0.15 -28.67 -11.98
C ILE A 176 -0.57 -30.13 -12.05
N TYR A 177 -0.46 -30.78 -13.21
CA TYR A 177 -0.73 -32.20 -13.38
C TYR A 177 0.16 -33.06 -12.47
N PHE A 178 1.47 -32.83 -12.49
CA PHE A 178 2.44 -33.54 -11.65
C PHE A 178 2.13 -33.37 -10.15
N ILE A 179 1.79 -32.17 -9.73
CA ILE A 179 1.32 -31.86 -8.38
C ILE A 179 0.06 -32.68 -8.05
N ILE A 180 -0.97 -32.67 -8.91
CA ILE A 180 -2.24 -33.37 -8.66
C ILE A 180 -2.01 -34.88 -8.56
N VAL A 181 -1.22 -35.47 -9.47
CA VAL A 181 -0.92 -36.90 -9.45
C VAL A 181 -0.22 -37.29 -8.15
N ASN A 182 0.81 -36.55 -7.74
CA ASN A 182 1.52 -36.86 -6.50
C ASN A 182 0.66 -36.57 -5.25
N LEU A 183 -0.21 -35.57 -5.30
CA LEU A 183 -1.15 -35.25 -4.22
C LEU A 183 -2.16 -36.40 -4.02
N VAL A 184 -2.66 -37.01 -5.09
CA VAL A 184 -3.58 -38.16 -5.03
C VAL A 184 -2.84 -39.43 -4.59
N MET A 185 -1.64 -39.69 -5.10
CA MET A 185 -0.87 -40.91 -4.82
C MET A 185 -0.26 -40.92 -3.41
N GLU A 186 0.16 -39.76 -2.88
CA GLU A 186 0.92 -39.64 -1.63
C GLU A 186 0.23 -38.72 -0.60
N TRP A 187 -1.10 -38.60 -0.64
CA TRP A 187 -1.86 -37.69 0.24
C TRP A 187 -1.57 -37.84 1.74
N ARG A 188 -1.12 -39.02 2.19
CA ARG A 188 -0.75 -39.29 3.58
C ARG A 188 0.48 -38.50 4.05
N GLN A 189 1.39 -38.13 3.15
CA GLN A 189 2.58 -37.33 3.48
C GLN A 189 2.24 -35.85 3.79
N LEU A 190 1.10 -35.35 3.28
CA LEU A 190 0.61 -33.99 3.53
C LEU A 190 0.00 -33.81 4.93
N TYR A 191 -0.46 -34.90 5.54
CA TYR A 191 -1.01 -34.91 6.90
C TYR A 191 0.05 -35.04 8.00
N ASP A 192 1.32 -35.18 7.64
CA ASP A 192 2.38 -35.17 8.64
C ASP A 192 2.52 -33.79 9.30
N PHE A 193 2.68 -33.80 10.62
CA PHE A 193 2.68 -32.58 11.42
C PHE A 193 3.90 -31.69 11.10
N GLN A 194 5.05 -32.27 10.72
CA GLN A 194 6.22 -31.49 10.31
C GLN A 194 5.98 -30.76 8.99
N THR A 195 5.36 -31.45 8.05
CA THR A 195 4.99 -30.93 6.74
C THR A 195 4.08 -29.71 6.84
N ILE A 196 3.06 -29.77 7.69
CA ILE A 196 2.16 -28.64 7.96
C ILE A 196 2.93 -27.46 8.58
N LYS A 197 3.88 -27.74 9.48
CA LYS A 197 4.73 -26.70 10.07
C LYS A 197 5.59 -25.99 9.02
N VAL A 198 6.22 -26.72 8.11
CA VAL A 198 7.02 -26.14 7.01
C VAL A 198 6.18 -25.18 6.16
N PHE A 199 4.93 -25.55 5.87
CA PHE A 199 4.03 -24.73 5.05
C PHE A 199 3.52 -23.47 5.77
N ILE A 200 3.19 -23.59 7.07
CA ILE A 200 2.63 -22.49 7.86
C ILE A 200 3.74 -21.53 8.33
N LEU A 201 4.96 -22.03 8.55
CA LEU A 201 6.09 -21.27 9.07
C LEU A 201 6.33 -19.94 8.32
N PRO A 202 6.43 -19.90 6.97
CA PRO A 202 6.56 -18.65 6.23
C PRO A 202 5.48 -17.61 6.49
N ILE A 203 4.23 -18.04 6.70
CA ILE A 203 3.10 -17.14 6.96
C ILE A 203 3.22 -16.56 8.38
N ILE A 204 3.55 -17.40 9.36
CA ILE A 204 3.78 -16.96 10.74
C ILE A 204 4.95 -15.99 10.79
N LEU A 205 6.08 -16.32 10.14
CA LEU A 205 7.27 -15.47 10.12
C LEU A 205 7.00 -14.11 9.47
N ILE A 206 6.22 -14.03 8.38
CA ILE A 206 5.82 -12.72 7.81
C ILE A 206 5.02 -11.90 8.83
N ILE A 207 4.00 -12.51 9.43
CA ILE A 207 3.09 -11.79 10.33
C ILE A 207 3.86 -11.30 11.57
N LEU A 208 4.75 -12.13 12.11
CA LEU A 208 5.53 -11.80 13.29
C LEU A 208 6.68 -10.82 13.00
N ASN A 209 7.28 -10.85 11.81
CA ASN A 209 8.34 -9.89 11.43
C ASN A 209 7.81 -8.53 10.95
N MET A 210 6.50 -8.40 10.71
CA MET A 210 5.89 -7.12 10.29
C MET A 210 6.22 -5.91 11.16
N PRO A 211 6.32 -6.00 12.50
CA PRO A 211 6.76 -4.88 13.33
C PRO A 211 8.15 -4.36 12.96
N VAL A 212 9.09 -5.25 12.60
CA VAL A 212 10.45 -4.87 12.17
C VAL A 212 10.41 -4.22 10.79
N VAL A 213 9.66 -4.78 9.84
CA VAL A 213 9.48 -4.19 8.50
C VAL A 213 8.85 -2.78 8.61
N TYR A 214 7.85 -2.62 9.48
CA TYR A 214 7.23 -1.32 9.74
C TYR A 214 8.21 -0.34 10.41
N GLY A 215 8.97 -0.82 11.40
CA GLY A 215 10.02 -0.03 12.06
C GLY A 215 11.09 0.47 11.09
N LEU A 216 11.52 -0.40 10.16
CA LEU A 216 12.45 -0.04 9.09
C LEU A 216 11.90 1.08 8.19
N ALA A 217 10.63 0.96 7.78
CA ALA A 217 10.00 1.96 6.94
C ALA A 217 9.89 3.33 7.65
N VAL A 218 9.54 3.32 8.94
CA VAL A 218 9.53 4.54 9.78
C VAL A 218 10.94 5.13 9.90
N TYR A 219 11.94 4.31 10.18
CA TYR A 219 13.34 4.74 10.27
C TYR A 219 13.82 5.37 8.95
N ASN A 220 13.51 4.74 7.82
CA ASN A 220 13.88 5.25 6.50
C ASN A 220 13.25 6.62 6.20
N GLN A 221 11.97 6.81 6.52
CA GLN A 221 11.32 8.11 6.35
C GLN A 221 11.94 9.18 7.26
N TYR A 222 12.34 8.84 8.48
CA TYR A 222 13.08 9.76 9.34
C TYR A 222 14.44 10.14 8.76
N GLU A 223 15.22 9.18 8.26
CA GLU A 223 16.50 9.47 7.60
C GLU A 223 16.31 10.40 6.40
N GLN A 224 15.30 10.16 5.56
CA GLN A 224 14.98 11.05 4.44
C GLN A 224 14.65 12.47 4.91
N ILE A 225 13.83 12.64 5.95
CA ILE A 225 13.52 13.97 6.51
C ILE A 225 14.77 14.61 7.12
N PHE A 226 15.60 13.85 7.82
CA PHE A 226 16.80 14.36 8.48
C PHE A 226 17.86 14.85 7.51
N ILE A 227 17.92 14.28 6.31
CA ILE A 227 18.79 14.77 5.22
C ILE A 227 18.31 16.14 4.70
N LEU A 228 17.01 16.41 4.75
CA LEU A 228 16.41 17.68 4.28
C LEU A 228 16.57 18.83 5.28
N LEU A 229 16.90 18.56 6.55
CA LEU A 229 17.07 19.58 7.59
C LEU A 229 18.30 20.46 7.34
N LYS A 230 18.07 21.77 7.19
CA LYS A 230 19.11 22.80 7.06
C LYS A 230 19.40 23.43 8.43
N GLY A 231 20.59 24.05 8.58
CA GLY A 231 20.98 24.78 9.80
C GLY A 231 22.30 24.31 10.42
N ARG A 232 22.65 24.89 11.57
CA ARG A 232 23.85 24.53 12.35
C ARG A 232 23.72 23.16 13.00
N ASP A 233 24.84 22.46 13.23
CA ASP A 233 24.79 21.08 13.73
C ASP A 233 24.23 20.94 15.15
N GLU A 234 24.37 21.98 15.98
CA GLU A 234 23.74 22.05 17.31
C GLU A 234 22.21 22.15 17.21
N ASP A 235 21.71 22.99 16.29
CA ASP A 235 20.29 23.19 16.03
C ASP A 235 19.67 21.95 15.36
N LYS A 236 20.40 21.27 14.47
CA LYS A 236 19.96 20.02 13.82
C LYS A 236 19.63 18.92 14.82
N LYS A 237 20.40 18.77 15.92
CA LYS A 237 20.08 17.77 16.96
C LYS A 237 18.70 18.03 17.58
N ARG A 238 18.40 19.29 17.88
CA ARG A 238 17.11 19.69 18.48
C ARG A 238 15.97 19.56 17.47
N MET A 239 16.20 19.96 16.22
CA MET A 239 15.25 19.80 15.11
C MET A 239 14.85 18.34 14.89
N LYS A 240 15.81 17.40 14.92
CA LYS A 240 15.52 15.96 14.82
C LYS A 240 14.56 15.50 15.90
N ILE A 241 14.71 15.99 17.14
CA ILE A 241 13.82 15.67 18.26
C ILE A 241 12.40 16.20 17.98
N GLU A 242 12.26 17.42 17.45
CA GLU A 242 10.93 17.97 17.12
C GLU A 242 10.23 17.19 15.99
N VAL A 243 10.98 16.78 14.97
CA VAL A 243 10.45 15.89 13.91
C VAL A 243 10.01 14.55 14.50
N ILE A 244 10.77 13.97 15.43
CA ILE A 244 10.39 12.72 16.13
C ILE A 244 9.12 12.91 16.98
N LYS A 245 9.01 14.03 17.72
CA LYS A 245 7.81 14.34 18.51
C LYS A 245 6.56 14.48 17.64
N PHE A 246 6.70 15.10 16.47
CA PHE A 246 5.63 15.27 15.49
C PHE A 246 5.21 13.92 14.87
N GLY A 247 6.18 13.20 14.28
CA GLY A 247 5.95 11.99 13.49
C GLY A 247 5.62 10.76 14.32
N ARG A 248 6.24 10.62 15.51
CA ARG A 248 6.15 9.44 16.38
C ARG A 248 6.40 8.14 15.59
N ILE A 249 5.48 7.18 15.68
CA ILE A 249 5.53 5.92 14.92
C ILE A 249 4.55 5.98 13.72
N SER A 250 4.07 7.18 13.36
CA SER A 250 3.08 7.34 12.29
C SER A 250 3.73 7.50 10.93
N LEU A 251 3.76 6.40 10.19
CA LEU A 251 4.27 6.35 8.82
C LEU A 251 3.46 7.26 7.87
N TYR A 252 2.18 7.49 8.16
CA TYR A 252 1.34 8.44 7.42
C TYR A 252 1.78 9.90 7.63
N ARG A 253 2.05 10.32 8.87
CA ARG A 253 2.47 11.70 9.15
C ARG A 253 3.81 12.01 8.51
N LEU A 254 4.72 11.04 8.56
CA LEU A 254 6.06 11.15 8.00
C LEU A 254 6.03 11.15 6.46
N SER A 255 5.21 10.30 5.84
CA SER A 255 5.03 10.31 4.37
C SER A 255 4.36 11.58 3.87
N MET A 256 3.31 12.06 4.55
CA MET A 256 2.68 13.34 4.22
C MET A 256 3.60 14.53 4.45
N LEU A 257 4.42 14.46 5.51
CA LEU A 257 5.46 15.45 5.75
C LEU A 257 6.35 15.46 4.51
N LEU A 258 6.99 14.35 4.11
CA LEU A 258 7.84 14.25 2.91
C LEU A 258 7.18 14.71 1.60
N ASP A 259 5.94 14.30 1.32
CA ASP A 259 5.27 14.56 0.03
C ASP A 259 4.70 16.00 -0.07
N LYS A 260 4.16 16.57 1.02
CA LYS A 260 3.43 17.86 1.01
C LYS A 260 3.97 18.93 1.97
N GLY A 261 4.90 18.56 2.84
CA GLY A 261 5.49 19.43 3.86
C GLY A 261 6.74 20.17 3.42
N ALA A 262 7.04 20.29 2.12
CA ALA A 262 8.25 20.92 1.60
C ALA A 262 8.59 22.27 2.26
N TYR A 263 7.57 23.11 2.45
CA TYR A 263 7.70 24.40 3.11
C TYR A 263 8.21 24.29 4.56
N VAL A 264 7.88 23.22 5.28
CA VAL A 264 8.22 23.01 6.69
C VAL A 264 9.72 22.99 6.91
N TRP A 265 10.51 22.40 6.00
CA TRP A 265 11.97 22.35 6.14
C TRP A 265 12.70 23.36 5.24
N ILE A 266 12.06 23.89 4.19
CA ILE A 266 12.64 24.99 3.40
C ILE A 266 12.66 26.29 4.19
N GLU A 267 11.58 26.59 4.93
CA GLU A 267 11.42 27.85 5.67
C GLU A 267 12.01 27.82 7.09
N SER A 268 12.49 26.66 7.55
CA SER A 268 12.96 26.49 8.93
C SER A 268 14.47 26.40 8.99
N LEU A 269 15.12 27.48 9.44
CA LEU A 269 16.56 27.56 9.63
C LEU A 269 16.96 27.25 11.08
N ASN A 270 16.03 27.47 12.02
CA ASN A 270 16.21 27.22 13.46
C ASN A 270 15.13 26.33 14.06
N ASN A 271 15.40 25.73 15.22
CA ASN A 271 14.47 24.78 15.87
C ASN A 271 13.08 25.38 16.15
N LYS A 272 13.03 26.65 16.61
CA LYS A 272 11.76 27.33 16.93
C LYS A 272 10.88 27.55 15.70
N GLU A 273 11.49 27.85 14.55
CA GLU A 273 10.77 28.00 13.28
C GLU A 273 10.23 26.65 12.80
N LEU A 274 11.05 25.60 12.91
CA LEU A 274 10.64 24.23 12.60
C LEU A 274 9.46 23.78 13.45
N GLU A 275 9.51 24.02 14.76
CA GLU A 275 8.41 23.70 15.67
C GLU A 275 7.12 24.42 15.28
N LYS A 276 7.19 25.72 14.96
CA LYS A 276 6.04 26.52 14.53
C LYS A 276 5.46 26.00 13.20
N ASN A 277 6.31 25.65 12.25
CA ASN A 277 5.89 25.15 10.94
C ASN A 277 5.34 23.71 11.02
N LEU A 278 5.94 22.84 11.84
CA LEU A 278 5.40 21.53 12.18
C LEU A 278 4.05 21.63 12.88
N PHE A 279 3.84 22.63 13.75
CA PHE A 279 2.55 22.86 14.40
C PHE A 279 1.47 23.32 13.41
N LYS A 280 1.80 24.23 12.48
CA LYS A 280 0.89 24.60 11.38
C LYS A 280 0.54 23.40 10.51
N PHE A 281 1.54 22.60 10.13
CA PHE A 281 1.34 21.39 9.35
C PHE A 281 0.53 20.34 10.10
N LYS A 282 0.72 20.21 11.42
CA LYS A 282 -0.10 19.36 12.29
C LYS A 282 -1.57 19.78 12.25
N LYS A 283 -1.86 21.07 12.37
CA LYS A 283 -3.23 21.61 12.25
C LYS A 283 -3.83 21.34 10.86
N TYR A 284 -3.02 21.49 9.81
CA TYR A 284 -3.43 21.12 8.44
C TYR A 284 -3.81 19.64 8.33
N LEU A 285 -3.02 18.73 8.91
CA LEU A 285 -3.34 17.30 8.94
C LEU A 285 -4.58 17.00 9.80
N GLU A 286 -4.76 17.69 10.92
CA GLU A 286 -5.93 17.53 11.80
C GLU A 286 -7.23 18.09 11.18
N GLY A 287 -7.14 19.06 10.27
CA GLY A 287 -8.25 19.60 9.50
C GLY A 287 -8.73 18.70 8.37
N ARG A 288 -7.92 17.73 7.91
CA ARG A 288 -8.34 16.72 6.93
C ARG A 288 -9.23 15.65 7.59
N ILE A 289 -10.51 15.59 7.18
CA ILE A 289 -11.48 14.63 7.70
C ILE A 289 -11.03 13.20 7.35
N GLY A 290 -10.88 12.35 8.37
CA GLY A 290 -10.53 10.93 8.24
C GLY A 290 -9.67 10.37 9.38
N ASP A 291 -8.78 11.20 9.94
CA ASP A 291 -7.82 10.78 10.98
C ASP A 291 -8.48 10.56 12.35
N ASN A 292 -9.49 11.35 12.70
CA ASN A 292 -10.25 11.14 13.94
C ASN A 292 -11.20 9.94 13.88
N TYR A 293 -11.64 9.54 12.67
CA TYR A 293 -12.49 8.36 12.49
C TYR A 293 -11.69 7.04 12.61
N MET A 294 -10.39 7.02 12.31
CA MET A 294 -9.55 5.81 12.42
C MET A 294 -8.91 5.59 13.81
N LYS A 295 -8.80 6.61 14.66
CA LYS A 295 -8.14 6.49 15.99
C LYS A 295 -8.82 5.46 16.90
N ARG A 296 -10.15 5.47 16.99
CA ARG A 296 -10.90 4.58 17.90
C ARG A 296 -10.81 3.11 17.46
N ALA A 297 -10.94 2.86 16.16
CA ALA A 297 -10.83 1.50 15.59
C ALA A 297 -9.39 0.94 15.69
N LYS A 298 -8.37 1.77 15.46
CA LYS A 298 -6.97 1.39 15.69
C LYS A 298 -6.69 1.13 17.17
N PHE A 299 -7.26 1.92 18.08
CA PHE A 299 -7.16 1.68 19.51
C PHE A 299 -7.77 0.32 19.89
N TYR A 300 -9.01 0.01 19.49
CA TYR A 300 -9.62 -1.29 19.80
C TYR A 300 -8.86 -2.46 19.16
N TYR A 301 -8.35 -2.30 17.95
CA TYR A 301 -7.54 -3.31 17.28
C TYR A 301 -6.21 -3.56 18.02
N MET A 302 -5.49 -2.50 18.39
CA MET A 302 -4.23 -2.59 19.15
C MET A 302 -4.46 -3.13 20.56
N SER A 303 -5.50 -2.67 21.26
CA SER A 303 -5.88 -3.18 22.58
C SER A 303 -6.27 -4.66 22.53
N SER A 304 -6.95 -5.11 21.46
CA SER A 304 -7.28 -6.53 21.31
C SER A 304 -6.04 -7.40 21.09
N ILE A 305 -5.07 -6.93 20.29
CA ILE A 305 -3.80 -7.63 20.10
C ILE A 305 -3.03 -7.69 21.41
N VAL A 306 -2.94 -6.58 22.14
CA VAL A 306 -2.27 -6.53 23.44
C VAL A 306 -2.93 -7.48 24.44
N ILE A 307 -4.27 -7.49 24.54
CA ILE A 307 -5.02 -8.39 25.43
C ILE A 307 -4.80 -9.86 25.06
N ILE A 308 -4.78 -10.21 23.76
CA ILE A 308 -4.51 -11.57 23.31
C ILE A 308 -3.07 -11.97 23.66
N VAL A 309 -2.09 -11.10 23.40
CA VAL A 309 -0.68 -11.38 23.70
C VAL A 309 -0.47 -11.51 25.22
N LEU A 310 -1.06 -10.63 26.04
CA LEU A 310 -0.95 -10.70 27.50
C LEU A 310 -1.61 -11.97 28.06
N SER A 311 -2.78 -12.34 27.53
CA SER A 311 -3.50 -13.54 27.95
C SER A 311 -2.76 -14.82 27.55
N LEU A 312 -2.13 -14.84 26.38
CA LEU A 312 -1.29 -15.95 25.91
C LEU A 312 0.01 -16.07 26.73
N LEU A 313 0.68 -14.95 27.05
CA LEU A 313 1.87 -14.94 27.90
C LEU A 313 1.56 -15.40 29.33
N THR A 314 0.38 -15.04 29.85
CA THR A 314 -0.07 -15.47 31.20
C THR A 314 -0.46 -16.94 31.21
N LEU A 315 -1.11 -17.46 30.16
CA LEU A 315 -1.37 -18.90 29.96
C LEU A 315 -0.08 -19.72 29.90
N ILE A 316 0.91 -19.19 29.17
CA ILE A 316 2.26 -19.77 29.04
C ILE A 316 2.97 -19.83 30.40
N TYR A 317 2.91 -18.74 31.18
CA TYR A 317 3.50 -18.65 32.51
C TYR A 317 2.81 -19.57 33.53
N CYS A 318 1.49 -19.73 33.45
CA CYS A 318 0.76 -20.64 34.32
C CYS A 318 1.02 -22.11 33.98
N ASN A 319 1.19 -22.47 32.71
CA ASN A 319 1.45 -23.86 32.30
C ASN A 319 2.92 -24.29 32.33
N SER A 320 3.88 -23.38 32.56
CA SER A 320 5.26 -23.78 32.85
C SER A 320 5.40 -24.39 34.24
N GLU A 321 5.96 -25.59 34.33
CA GLU A 321 6.37 -26.23 35.59
C GLU A 321 7.64 -25.57 36.15
N VAL A 322 7.53 -24.34 36.62
CA VAL A 322 8.62 -23.67 37.34
C VAL A 322 8.17 -23.42 38.77
N ASP A 323 8.91 -24.00 39.72
CA ASP A 323 8.62 -23.98 41.14
C ASP A 323 8.72 -22.56 41.71
N ILE A 324 7.59 -22.05 42.22
CA ILE A 324 7.48 -20.71 42.83
C ILE A 324 8.10 -20.68 44.25
N LYS A 325 8.44 -21.84 44.83
CA LYS A 325 9.06 -21.98 46.16
C LYS A 325 10.43 -21.30 46.28
N ASP A 326 11.11 -21.03 45.17
CA ASP A 326 12.42 -20.40 45.15
C ASP A 326 12.38 -18.88 44.98
N ILE A 327 11.23 -18.29 44.63
CA ILE A 327 11.19 -16.84 44.37
C ILE A 327 10.82 -16.03 45.60
N LEU A 328 9.85 -16.43 46.43
CA LEU A 328 9.47 -15.62 47.58
C LEU A 328 8.88 -16.51 48.67
N ARG A 329 9.69 -16.87 49.68
CA ARG A 329 9.19 -17.32 50.99
C ARG A 329 8.35 -16.21 51.61
N LEU A 330 7.11 -16.08 51.19
CA LEU A 330 6.05 -15.43 51.95
C LEU A 330 4.91 -16.43 52.04
N ASN A 331 4.91 -17.08 53.20
CA ASN A 331 4.13 -18.23 53.58
C ASN A 331 2.63 -17.89 53.55
N PHE A 332 1.94 -18.21 52.45
CA PHE A 332 0.47 -18.24 52.40
C PHE A 332 0.04 -19.54 51.72
N VAL A 333 -0.63 -20.39 52.51
CA VAL A 333 -1.21 -21.66 52.05
C VAL A 333 -2.43 -21.33 51.18
N LEU A 334 -2.21 -21.16 49.88
CA LEU A 334 -3.25 -21.11 48.86
C LEU A 334 -3.04 -22.30 47.93
N ASP A 335 -4.11 -23.07 47.70
CA ASP A 335 -4.11 -24.25 46.83
C ASP A 335 -3.69 -23.86 45.40
N MET A 336 -2.41 -24.05 45.10
CA MET A 336 -1.77 -23.59 43.84
C MET A 336 -2.44 -24.18 42.60
N VAL A 337 -3.06 -25.36 42.71
CA VAL A 337 -3.78 -26.02 41.62
C VAL A 337 -5.08 -25.27 41.27
N ARG A 338 -5.86 -24.88 42.28
CA ARG A 338 -7.11 -24.12 42.09
C ARG A 338 -6.84 -22.71 41.56
N VAL A 339 -5.78 -22.05 42.03
CA VAL A 339 -5.36 -20.73 41.53
C VAL A 339 -4.92 -20.82 40.07
N LYS A 340 -4.15 -21.86 39.71
CA LYS A 340 -3.73 -22.12 38.32
C LYS A 340 -4.93 -22.41 37.41
N GLU A 341 -5.92 -23.19 37.86
CA GLU A 341 -7.16 -23.41 37.10
C GLU A 341 -7.97 -22.12 36.92
N ILE A 342 -8.14 -21.31 37.97
CA ILE A 342 -8.88 -20.04 37.89
C ILE A 342 -8.18 -19.05 36.95
N ILE A 343 -6.84 -18.92 37.04
CA ILE A 343 -6.08 -18.03 36.15
C ILE A 343 -6.12 -18.54 34.70
N THR A 344 -6.05 -19.86 34.49
CA THR A 344 -6.16 -20.45 33.16
C THR A 344 -7.55 -20.21 32.56
N GLN A 345 -8.62 -20.33 33.35
CA GLN A 345 -9.98 -20.01 32.92
C GLN A 345 -10.15 -18.52 32.60
N ILE A 346 -9.63 -17.61 33.44
CA ILE A 346 -9.65 -16.16 33.19
C ILE A 346 -8.88 -15.81 31.90
N CYS A 347 -7.72 -16.44 31.66
CA CYS A 347 -6.91 -16.20 30.46
C CYS A 347 -7.57 -16.77 29.20
N CYS A 348 -8.20 -17.95 29.27
CA CYS A 348 -9.00 -18.50 28.18
C CYS A 348 -10.19 -17.59 27.83
N VAL A 349 -10.89 -17.05 28.85
CA VAL A 349 -11.94 -16.03 28.67
C VAL A 349 -11.35 -14.75 28.06
N GLY A 350 -10.17 -14.31 28.47
CA GLY A 350 -9.45 -13.15 27.91
C GLY A 350 -9.08 -13.32 26.43
N VAL A 351 -8.65 -14.52 26.02
CA VAL A 351 -8.40 -14.85 24.61
C VAL A 351 -9.70 -14.84 23.80
N VAL A 352 -10.77 -15.45 24.31
CA VAL A 352 -12.09 -15.46 23.63
C VAL A 352 -12.66 -14.04 23.52
N VAL A 353 -12.60 -13.23 24.58
CA VAL A 353 -13.01 -11.82 24.57
C VAL A 353 -12.15 -11.00 23.60
N GLY A 354 -10.84 -11.25 23.54
CA GLY A 354 -9.94 -10.63 22.57
C GLY A 354 -10.26 -10.99 21.12
N ILE A 355 -10.62 -12.24 20.84
CA ILE A 355 -11.06 -12.71 19.52
C ILE A 355 -12.42 -12.11 19.15
N CYS A 356 -13.38 -12.09 20.09
CA CYS A 356 -14.68 -11.45 19.90
C CYS A 356 -14.55 -9.93 19.64
N MET A 357 -13.67 -9.24 20.37
CA MET A 357 -13.34 -7.82 20.16
C MET A 357 -12.63 -7.59 18.81
N LEU A 358 -11.77 -8.51 18.36
CA LEU A 358 -11.18 -8.46 17.01
C LEU A 358 -12.24 -8.63 15.91
N ILE A 359 -13.19 -9.55 16.09
CA ILE A 359 -14.31 -9.77 15.17
C ILE A 359 -15.23 -8.55 15.14
N LEU A 360 -15.60 -8.00 16.31
CA LEU A 360 -16.37 -6.76 16.43
C LEU A 360 -15.62 -5.55 15.84
N SER A 361 -14.30 -5.45 16.03
CA SER A 361 -13.45 -4.40 15.43
C SER A 361 -13.42 -4.51 13.90
N LYS A 362 -13.39 -5.74 13.37
CA LYS A 362 -13.45 -6.02 11.93
C LYS A 362 -14.84 -5.75 11.36
N GLY A 363 -15.91 -6.06 12.11
CA GLY A 363 -17.31 -5.73 11.78
C GLY A 363 -17.58 -4.22 11.80
N LEU A 364 -17.12 -3.51 12.84
CA LEU A 364 -17.17 -2.04 12.92
C LEU A 364 -16.36 -1.37 11.80
N LYS A 365 -15.29 -2.01 11.32
CA LYS A 365 -14.55 -1.54 10.14
C LYS A 365 -15.35 -1.70 8.85
N GLN A 366 -16.21 -2.71 8.76
CA GLN A 366 -17.06 -3.01 7.60
C GLN A 366 -18.31 -2.12 7.56
N GLN A 367 -19.01 -1.96 8.69
CA GLN A 367 -20.11 -0.99 8.90
C GLN A 367 -19.67 0.46 8.61
N LYS A 368 -18.38 0.76 8.83
CA LYS A 368 -17.80 2.07 8.59
C LYS A 368 -17.41 2.34 7.14
N TYR A 369 -17.21 1.32 6.28
CA TYR A 369 -17.09 1.54 4.84
C TYR A 369 -18.44 1.96 4.22
N GLU A 370 -19.55 1.47 4.78
CA GLU A 370 -20.90 1.94 4.45
C GLU A 370 -21.13 3.37 4.96
N ASP A 371 -20.68 3.72 6.18
CA ASP A 371 -20.74 5.09 6.68
C ASP A 371 -19.81 6.06 5.92
N LEU A 372 -18.64 5.61 5.44
CA LEU A 372 -17.74 6.43 4.62
C LEU A 372 -18.35 6.71 3.25
N SER A 373 -19.11 5.77 2.68
CA SER A 373 -19.91 5.98 1.47
C SER A 373 -21.02 7.02 1.72
N LYS A 374 -21.73 6.94 2.86
CA LYS A 374 -22.75 7.93 3.24
C LYS A 374 -22.15 9.32 3.50
N VAL A 375 -21.02 9.40 4.21
CA VAL A 375 -20.30 10.67 4.46
C VAL A 375 -19.75 11.26 3.16
N LYS A 376 -19.24 10.42 2.25
CA LYS A 376 -18.80 10.83 0.91
C LYS A 376 -19.97 11.37 0.08
N LYS A 377 -21.12 10.70 0.10
CA LYS A 377 -22.36 11.16 -0.55
C LYS A 377 -22.83 12.51 0.03
N ILE A 378 -22.75 12.70 1.35
CA ILE A 378 -23.11 13.99 2.00
C ILE A 378 -22.09 15.09 1.65
N ALA A 379 -20.79 14.80 1.72
CA ALA A 379 -19.73 15.79 1.50
C ALA A 379 -19.74 16.33 0.06
N ILE A 380 -20.14 15.51 -0.92
CA ILE A 380 -20.17 15.85 -2.34
C ILE A 380 -21.63 16.01 -2.84
N SER A 381 -22.62 15.97 -1.94
CA SER A 381 -24.05 15.96 -2.29
C SER A 381 -24.47 17.14 -3.18
N LYS A 382 -23.98 18.35 -2.85
CA LYS A 382 -24.28 19.56 -3.61
C LYS A 382 -23.74 19.49 -5.04
N PHE A 383 -22.52 19.00 -5.22
CA PHE A 383 -21.93 18.77 -6.53
C PHE A 383 -22.67 17.68 -7.31
N LEU A 384 -23.01 16.55 -6.67
CA LEU A 384 -23.77 15.46 -7.30
C LEU A 384 -25.15 15.92 -7.79
N LEU A 385 -25.84 16.76 -7.01
CA LEU A 385 -27.13 17.34 -7.38
C LEU A 385 -27.02 18.30 -8.58
N LEU A 386 -26.00 19.16 -8.59
CA LEU A 386 -25.74 20.05 -9.73
C LEU A 386 -25.38 19.25 -10.99
N LEU A 387 -24.58 18.20 -10.85
CA LEU A 387 -24.15 17.33 -11.94
C LEU A 387 -25.33 16.55 -12.53
N SER A 388 -26.20 15.98 -11.68
CA SER A 388 -27.38 15.25 -12.14
C SER A 388 -28.41 16.16 -12.79
N TYR A 389 -28.62 17.37 -12.23
CA TYR A 389 -29.46 18.40 -12.83
C TYR A 389 -28.94 18.80 -14.21
N GLN A 390 -27.64 19.08 -14.33
CA GLN A 390 -27.02 19.45 -15.60
C GLN A 390 -27.12 18.32 -16.63
N ASN A 391 -26.76 17.09 -16.25
CA ASN A 391 -26.81 15.95 -17.16
C ASN A 391 -28.26 15.62 -17.61
N GLY A 392 -29.25 15.81 -16.74
CA GLY A 392 -30.66 15.68 -17.10
C GLY A 392 -31.09 16.70 -18.16
N ILE A 393 -30.78 17.99 -17.95
CA ILE A 393 -31.14 19.04 -18.91
C ILE A 393 -30.44 18.84 -20.27
N LEU A 394 -29.19 18.38 -20.26
CA LEU A 394 -28.41 18.16 -21.49
C LEU A 394 -28.88 16.94 -22.29
N LYS A 395 -29.59 15.97 -21.67
CA LYS A 395 -30.15 14.80 -22.37
C LYS A 395 -31.50 15.07 -23.03
N ASP A 396 -32.28 16.01 -22.49
CA ASP A 396 -33.66 16.26 -22.90
C ASP A 396 -33.82 17.42 -23.91
N LYS A 397 -32.74 18.15 -24.25
CA LYS A 397 -32.82 19.34 -25.12
C LYS A 397 -31.78 19.36 -26.22
N ASP A 398 -32.24 19.48 -27.47
CA ASP A 398 -31.42 19.96 -28.59
C ASP A 398 -31.05 21.43 -28.33
N ILE A 399 -29.82 21.69 -27.90
CA ILE A 399 -29.30 23.04 -27.69
C ILE A 399 -29.14 23.71 -29.06
N LYS A 400 -30.08 24.58 -29.43
CA LYS A 400 -29.97 25.41 -30.63
C LYS A 400 -28.92 26.50 -30.38
N GLU A 401 -27.92 26.55 -31.26
CA GLU A 401 -26.62 27.21 -31.10
C GLU A 401 -26.64 28.75 -30.99
N ASN A 402 -27.80 29.41 -31.14
CA ASN A 402 -27.91 30.87 -31.31
C ASN A 402 -28.72 31.61 -30.23
N ASP A 403 -29.26 30.94 -29.21
CA ASP A 403 -30.01 31.62 -28.14
C ASP A 403 -29.11 31.91 -26.93
N SER A 404 -28.69 33.17 -26.79
CA SER A 404 -27.98 33.70 -25.62
C SER A 404 -28.70 33.36 -24.31
N ASP A 405 -30.04 33.36 -24.34
CA ASP A 405 -30.91 33.03 -23.21
C ASP A 405 -30.80 31.58 -22.74
N ILE A 406 -30.66 30.66 -23.69
CA ILE A 406 -30.52 29.22 -23.44
C ILE A 406 -29.11 28.95 -22.92
N ILE A 407 -28.09 29.53 -23.55
CA ILE A 407 -26.68 29.32 -23.18
C ILE A 407 -26.41 29.82 -21.76
N PHE A 408 -26.94 30.98 -21.37
CA PHE A 408 -26.72 31.53 -20.03
C PHE A 408 -27.39 30.69 -18.93
N ASN A 409 -28.69 30.45 -19.08
CA ASN A 409 -29.49 29.80 -18.03
C ASN A 409 -29.22 28.30 -17.92
N ILE A 410 -28.89 27.63 -19.02
CA ILE A 410 -28.70 26.17 -19.04
C ILE A 410 -27.24 25.77 -18.80
N ILE A 411 -26.28 26.53 -19.33
CA ILE A 411 -24.89 26.06 -19.38
C ILE A 411 -24.00 26.89 -18.45
N ILE A 412 -23.98 28.21 -18.61
CA ILE A 412 -22.97 29.06 -17.97
C ILE A 412 -23.16 29.13 -16.46
N ARG A 413 -24.40 29.36 -16.00
CA ARG A 413 -24.69 29.44 -14.56
C ARG A 413 -24.34 28.14 -13.82
N ASN A 414 -24.72 27.00 -14.38
CA ASN A 414 -24.41 25.70 -13.79
C ASN A 414 -22.93 25.32 -13.94
N ALA A 415 -22.26 25.70 -15.03
CA ALA A 415 -20.83 25.52 -15.17
C ALA A 415 -20.04 26.30 -14.10
N TYR A 416 -20.47 27.52 -13.77
CA TYR A 416 -19.90 28.29 -12.66
C TYR A 416 -20.12 27.61 -11.30
N LEU A 417 -21.36 27.18 -11.00
CA LEU A 417 -21.66 26.49 -9.75
C LEU A 417 -20.88 25.16 -9.62
N LEU A 418 -20.77 24.38 -10.70
CA LEU A 418 -19.98 23.15 -10.74
C LEU A 418 -18.48 23.42 -10.57
N ALA A 419 -17.93 24.48 -11.19
CA ALA A 419 -16.54 24.86 -11.02
C ALA A 419 -16.23 25.25 -9.57
N LYS A 420 -17.10 26.04 -8.93
CA LYS A 420 -16.95 26.49 -7.54
C LYS A 420 -17.01 25.31 -6.56
N GLU A 421 -17.97 24.41 -6.73
CA GLU A 421 -18.07 23.21 -5.88
C GLU A 421 -16.92 22.23 -6.11
N SER A 422 -16.43 22.10 -7.35
CA SER A 422 -15.24 21.30 -7.66
C SER A 422 -14.00 21.82 -6.93
N GLU A 423 -13.84 23.14 -6.80
CA GLU A 423 -12.74 23.75 -6.06
C GLU A 423 -12.82 23.45 -4.56
N VAL A 424 -14.03 23.50 -3.97
CA VAL A 424 -14.27 23.09 -2.58
C VAL A 424 -13.92 21.62 -2.37
N ILE A 425 -14.27 20.75 -3.31
CA ILE A 425 -13.94 19.32 -3.28
C ILE A 425 -12.43 19.09 -3.35
N ARG A 426 -11.72 19.78 -4.26
CA ARG A 426 -10.25 19.70 -4.38
C ARG A 426 -9.56 20.18 -3.11
N ALA A 427 -10.07 21.23 -2.47
CA ALA A 427 -9.49 21.80 -1.26
C ALA A 427 -9.77 20.95 -0.01
N SER A 428 -10.99 20.44 0.13
CA SER A 428 -11.50 19.90 1.40
C SER A 428 -11.73 18.39 1.40
N TYR A 429 -11.94 17.77 0.25
CA TYR A 429 -12.43 16.39 0.12
C TYR A 429 -11.58 15.51 -0.83
N ASP A 430 -10.39 15.96 -1.23
CA ASP A 430 -9.45 15.23 -2.13
C ASP A 430 -9.13 13.81 -1.64
N ASN A 431 -9.17 13.61 -0.33
CA ASN A 431 -8.82 12.38 0.35
C ASN A 431 -9.98 11.39 0.50
N LEU A 432 -11.22 11.84 0.26
CA LEU A 432 -12.43 11.01 0.31
C LEU A 432 -12.75 10.35 -1.04
N LEU A 433 -12.21 10.90 -2.13
CA LEU A 433 -12.40 10.43 -3.49
C LEU A 433 -11.28 9.46 -3.89
N SER A 434 -11.64 8.47 -4.70
CA SER A 434 -10.65 7.66 -5.40
C SER A 434 -9.91 8.50 -6.44
N ARG A 435 -8.74 8.04 -6.90
CA ARG A 435 -7.95 8.77 -7.89
C ARG A 435 -8.72 9.04 -9.18
N TRP A 436 -9.55 8.11 -9.61
CA TRP A 436 -10.34 8.21 -10.84
C TRP A 436 -11.47 9.24 -10.68
N GLU A 437 -12.26 9.14 -9.61
CA GLU A 437 -13.32 10.13 -9.33
C GLU A 437 -12.80 11.56 -9.19
N LEU A 438 -11.61 11.73 -8.60
CA LEU A 438 -10.99 13.04 -8.49
C LEU A 438 -10.51 13.57 -9.85
N GLN A 439 -10.00 12.68 -10.70
CA GLN A 439 -9.61 13.01 -12.06
C GLN A 439 -10.81 13.50 -12.89
N SER A 440 -11.96 12.82 -12.83
CA SER A 440 -13.16 13.25 -13.59
C SER A 440 -13.72 14.58 -13.09
N ILE A 441 -13.63 14.85 -11.78
CA ILE A 441 -13.99 16.15 -11.21
C ILE A 441 -13.00 17.25 -11.64
N ASP A 442 -11.70 16.95 -11.70
CA ASP A 442 -10.68 17.87 -12.19
C ASP A 442 -10.86 18.18 -13.69
N GLU A 443 -11.18 17.18 -14.50
CA GLU A 443 -11.47 17.34 -15.93
C GLU A 443 -12.71 18.20 -16.17
N LEU A 444 -13.78 17.96 -15.41
CA LEU A 444 -14.98 18.80 -15.44
C LEU A 444 -14.68 20.23 -14.99
N TYR A 445 -13.93 20.42 -13.88
CA TYR A 445 -13.51 21.73 -13.42
C TYR A 445 -12.74 22.51 -14.50
N ASN A 446 -11.78 21.86 -15.16
CA ASN A 446 -10.99 22.48 -16.22
C ASN A 446 -11.85 22.86 -17.42
N ALA A 447 -12.79 22.01 -17.82
CA ALA A 447 -13.73 22.29 -18.90
C ALA A 447 -14.67 23.47 -18.57
N SER A 448 -15.27 23.48 -17.37
CA SER A 448 -16.11 24.59 -16.88
C SER A 448 -15.33 25.90 -16.81
N SER A 449 -14.08 25.84 -16.35
CA SER A 449 -13.22 27.01 -16.19
C SER A 449 -12.81 27.61 -17.53
N SER A 450 -12.46 26.76 -18.51
CA SER A 450 -12.14 27.18 -19.87
C SER A 450 -13.34 27.85 -20.54
N LEU A 451 -14.54 27.31 -20.34
CA LEU A 451 -15.77 27.88 -20.87
C LEU A 451 -16.04 29.28 -20.29
N LEU A 452 -15.94 29.45 -18.97
CA LEU A 452 -16.14 30.75 -18.32
C LEU A 452 -15.10 31.80 -18.73
N LEU A 453 -13.82 31.39 -18.83
CA LEU A 453 -12.73 32.28 -19.24
C LEU A 453 -12.83 32.74 -20.70
N THR A 454 -13.52 31.97 -21.55
CA THR A 454 -13.82 32.39 -22.92
C THR A 454 -14.74 33.62 -22.91
N ILE A 455 -15.64 33.71 -21.92
CA ILE A 455 -16.66 34.75 -21.83
C ILE A 455 -16.15 35.95 -21.03
N SER A 456 -15.57 35.78 -19.84
CA SER A 456 -14.98 36.86 -19.05
C SER A 456 -13.54 36.57 -18.64
N ASN A 457 -12.72 37.61 -18.51
CA ASN A 457 -11.32 37.48 -18.10
C ASN A 457 -11.16 36.98 -16.66
N ASN A 458 -12.18 37.14 -15.81
CA ASN A 458 -12.22 36.58 -14.46
C ASN A 458 -13.48 35.72 -14.26
N ARG A 459 -13.31 34.55 -13.61
CA ARG A 459 -14.41 33.63 -13.31
C ARG A 459 -15.31 34.13 -12.19
N GLU A 460 -14.77 34.95 -11.28
CA GLU A 460 -15.51 35.54 -10.16
C GLU A 460 -16.55 36.56 -10.62
N ASP A 461 -16.41 37.08 -11.85
CA ASP A 461 -17.35 38.02 -12.42
C ASP A 461 -18.76 37.41 -12.46
N PHE A 462 -18.90 36.10 -12.63
CA PHE A 462 -20.20 35.38 -12.71
C PHE A 462 -20.88 35.12 -11.36
N ASN A 463 -20.35 35.63 -10.24
CA ASN A 463 -20.93 35.37 -8.93
C ASN A 463 -22.29 36.06 -8.73
N ASP A 464 -22.49 37.24 -9.34
CA ASP A 464 -23.70 38.08 -9.22
C ASP A 464 -24.19 38.63 -10.58
N VAL A 465 -23.87 37.96 -11.70
CA VAL A 465 -24.28 38.42 -13.05
C VAL A 465 -25.75 38.17 -13.29
N ASP A 466 -26.50 39.25 -13.47
CA ASP A 466 -27.88 39.21 -13.95
C ASP A 466 -27.94 38.96 -15.47
N LYS A 467 -29.09 38.41 -15.92
CA LYS A 467 -29.34 38.03 -17.32
C LYS A 467 -28.99 39.13 -18.32
N GLU A 468 -29.39 40.36 -18.02
CA GLU A 468 -29.20 41.51 -18.90
C GLU A 468 -27.73 41.91 -19.03
N GLU A 469 -26.96 41.74 -17.95
CA GLU A 469 -25.53 42.02 -17.92
C GLU A 469 -24.74 40.97 -18.71
N PHE A 470 -25.14 39.70 -18.64
CA PHE A 470 -24.57 38.65 -19.48
C PHE A 470 -24.83 38.90 -20.97
N GLU A 471 -26.07 39.23 -21.35
CA GLU A 471 -26.41 39.51 -22.75
C GLU A 471 -25.58 40.66 -23.32
N ARG A 472 -25.32 41.70 -22.51
CA ARG A 472 -24.47 42.83 -22.91
C ARG A 472 -23.03 42.37 -23.17
N ILE A 473 -22.43 41.63 -22.24
CA ILE A 473 -21.07 41.08 -22.38
C ILE A 473 -20.97 40.16 -23.61
N TYR A 474 -21.98 39.32 -23.82
CA TYR A 474 -22.03 38.38 -24.94
C TYR A 474 -22.13 39.10 -26.29
N LYS A 475 -23.01 40.11 -26.41
CA LYS A 475 -23.16 40.93 -27.63
C LYS A 475 -21.90 41.76 -27.91
N GLU A 476 -21.26 42.31 -26.88
CA GLU A 476 -20.00 43.05 -27.00
C GLU A 476 -18.84 42.16 -27.47
N LYS A 477 -18.72 40.93 -26.95
CA LYS A 477 -17.70 39.99 -27.42
C LYS A 477 -17.93 39.52 -28.85
N ILE A 478 -19.19 39.35 -29.27
CA ILE A 478 -19.50 39.05 -30.67
C ILE A 478 -19.06 40.18 -31.59
N SER A 479 -19.31 41.44 -31.22
CA SER A 479 -18.99 42.60 -32.07
C SER A 479 -17.50 42.92 -32.14
N THR A 480 -16.74 42.64 -31.08
CA THR A 480 -15.30 42.95 -30.98
C THR A 480 -14.39 41.83 -31.50
N SER A 481 -14.92 40.62 -31.72
CA SER A 481 -14.12 39.47 -32.12
C SER A 481 -13.80 39.42 -33.62
N PRO A 482 -12.60 38.97 -34.02
CA PRO A 482 -12.21 38.84 -35.42
C PRO A 482 -13.15 37.92 -36.21
N GLN A 483 -13.46 38.29 -37.46
CA GLN A 483 -14.20 37.45 -38.40
C GLN A 483 -13.29 36.96 -39.52
N SER A 484 -13.33 35.64 -39.77
CA SER A 484 -12.64 34.98 -40.88
C SER A 484 -13.69 34.23 -41.69
N GLU A 485 -13.84 34.55 -42.98
CA GLU A 485 -14.72 33.81 -43.92
C GLU A 485 -16.11 33.47 -43.35
N LYS A 486 -16.76 34.45 -42.69
CA LYS A 486 -18.09 34.36 -42.03
C LYS A 486 -18.16 33.57 -40.72
N ILE A 487 -17.03 33.13 -40.17
CA ILE A 487 -16.94 32.51 -38.83
C ILE A 487 -16.42 33.55 -37.85
N ASN A 488 -17.21 33.84 -36.81
CA ASN A 488 -16.77 34.66 -35.67
C ASN A 488 -15.94 33.78 -34.73
N VAL A 489 -14.69 34.18 -34.45
CA VAL A 489 -13.75 33.40 -33.63
C VAL A 489 -14.31 33.10 -32.22
N PHE A 490 -14.98 34.07 -31.61
CA PHE A 490 -15.60 33.89 -30.30
C PHE A 490 -16.75 32.89 -30.31
N LEU A 491 -17.60 32.92 -31.35
CA LEU A 491 -18.68 31.93 -31.49
C LEU A 491 -18.14 30.52 -31.71
N TYR A 492 -17.04 30.38 -32.46
CA TYR A 492 -16.36 29.10 -32.65
C TYR A 492 -15.76 28.55 -31.35
N ASP A 493 -15.04 29.38 -30.59
CA ASP A 493 -14.40 28.98 -29.34
C ASP A 493 -15.42 28.64 -28.24
N ILE A 494 -16.50 29.42 -28.15
CA ILE A 494 -17.62 29.10 -27.25
C ILE A 494 -18.25 27.77 -27.61
N LYS A 495 -18.55 27.53 -28.89
CA LYS A 495 -19.14 26.26 -29.34
C LYS A 495 -18.28 25.07 -28.95
N LYS A 496 -16.98 25.13 -29.26
CA LYS A 496 -16.00 24.09 -28.93
C LYS A 496 -15.91 23.83 -27.42
N ASN A 497 -15.91 24.89 -26.62
CA ASN A 497 -15.82 24.76 -25.15
C ASN A 497 -17.13 24.26 -24.54
N ILE A 498 -18.29 24.58 -25.13
CA ILE A 498 -19.58 24.01 -24.75
C ILE A 498 -19.61 22.51 -25.03
N GLU A 499 -19.22 22.06 -26.23
CA GLU A 499 -19.17 20.63 -26.58
C GLU A 499 -18.26 19.85 -25.64
N LYS A 500 -17.06 20.40 -25.35
CA LYS A 500 -16.12 19.80 -24.40
C LYS A 500 -16.71 19.72 -22.99
N TYR A 501 -17.37 20.77 -22.52
CA TYR A 501 -18.03 20.79 -21.22
C TYR A 501 -19.17 19.74 -21.14
N ILE A 502 -20.00 19.62 -22.18
CA ILE A 502 -21.08 18.62 -22.24
C ILE A 502 -20.51 17.20 -22.15
N SER A 503 -19.45 16.89 -22.90
CA SER A 503 -18.77 15.60 -22.84
C SER A 503 -18.27 15.29 -21.43
N CYS A 504 -17.58 16.23 -20.79
CA CYS A 504 -17.06 16.04 -19.43
C CYS A 504 -18.17 15.91 -18.38
N VAL A 505 -19.33 16.58 -18.55
CA VAL A 505 -20.50 16.41 -17.66
C VAL A 505 -21.06 14.99 -17.77
N GLN A 506 -21.18 14.46 -18.99
CA GLN A 506 -21.71 13.11 -19.22
C GLN A 506 -20.76 12.04 -18.64
N GLU A 507 -19.47 12.13 -18.95
CA GLU A 507 -18.43 11.21 -18.47
C GLU A 507 -18.32 11.22 -16.94
N CYS A 508 -18.26 12.41 -16.33
CA CYS A 508 -18.23 12.56 -14.87
C CYS A 508 -19.51 12.00 -14.21
N SER A 509 -20.67 12.15 -14.84
CA SER A 509 -21.93 11.59 -14.33
C SER A 509 -21.99 10.06 -14.44
N GLU A 510 -21.36 9.44 -15.44
CA GLU A 510 -21.28 7.98 -15.54
C GLU A 510 -20.31 7.39 -14.51
N GLU A 511 -19.16 8.02 -14.32
CA GLU A 511 -18.19 7.60 -13.32
C GLU A 511 -18.74 7.70 -11.89
N LEU A 512 -19.49 8.76 -11.59
CA LEU A 512 -20.11 8.99 -10.29
C LEU A 512 -21.50 8.35 -10.15
N LYS A 513 -21.96 7.55 -11.13
CA LYS A 513 -23.30 6.94 -11.14
C LYS A 513 -23.61 6.12 -9.87
N LYS A 514 -22.62 5.41 -9.34
CA LYS A 514 -22.75 4.62 -8.10
C LYS A 514 -22.95 5.45 -6.83
N LEU A 515 -22.65 6.75 -6.88
CA LEU A 515 -22.88 7.70 -5.79
C LEU A 515 -24.18 8.50 -6.00
N LEU A 516 -24.68 8.55 -7.24
CA LEU A 516 -25.94 9.16 -7.64
C LEU A 516 -27.14 8.26 -7.30
N GLU A 517 -27.00 6.94 -7.49
CA GLU A 517 -27.89 5.89 -6.94
C GLU A 517 -27.81 5.86 -5.40
#